data_AF-A0A7C9M2J6-F1
#
_entry.id   AF-A0A7C9M2J6-F1
#
_cell.length_a   1.000
_cell.length_b   1.000
_cell.length_c   1.000
_cell.angle_alpha   90.00
_cell.angle_beta   90.00
_cell.angle_gamma   90.00
#
_symmetry.space_group_name_H-M   'P 1'
#
loop_
_entity.id
_entity.type
_entity.pdbx_description
1 polymer ?
#
loop_
_entity_poly.entity_id
_entity_poly.type
_entity_poly.pdbx_seq_one_letter_code
_entity_poly.pdbx_strand_id
1 'polypeptide(L)'
;MHPDLPRSILQRAYELDGATLDHLAAGYGAGNWAELTGSLSFEGMGIGGGGMALVAQTSAGPWVSLTDGETDVPDSDIDFCLIIEPELFAGEDYALFVNAGQVTGRMGTQAGR
;
A
#
# COMPACT_ATOMS: atom_id res chain seq x y z
N MET A 1 17.63 -4.45 6.17
CA MET A 1 16.25 -3.95 6.07
C MET A 1 16.07 -2.88 7.14
N HIS A 2 15.78 -1.64 6.75
CA HIS A 2 15.54 -0.57 7.73
C HIS A 2 14.20 -0.89 8.43
N PRO A 3 14.15 -1.05 9.76
CA PRO A 3 12.93 -1.51 10.45
C PRO A 3 11.75 -0.55 10.26
N ASP A 4 12.01 0.70 9.87
CA ASP A 4 10.97 1.69 9.57
C ASP A 4 10.63 1.86 8.08
N LEU A 5 11.23 1.07 7.16
CA LEU A 5 10.98 1.23 5.73
C LEU A 5 9.47 1.13 5.33
N PRO A 6 8.68 0.17 5.86
CA PRO A 6 7.24 0.14 5.56
C PRO A 6 6.54 1.43 5.97
N ARG A 7 6.91 2.01 7.11
CA ARG A 7 6.35 3.30 7.56
C ARG A 7 6.76 4.45 6.65
N SER A 8 8.02 4.49 6.21
CA SER A 8 8.51 5.47 5.24
C SER A 8 7.74 5.37 3.92
N ILE A 9 7.50 4.16 3.42
CA ILE A 9 6.70 3.93 2.21
C ILE A 9 5.26 4.41 2.39
N LEU A 10 4.60 4.07 3.50
CA LEU A 10 3.22 4.51 3.77
C LEU A 10 3.11 6.04 3.88
N GLN A 11 4.10 6.68 4.52
CA GLN A 11 4.19 8.13 4.56
C GLN A 11 4.41 8.71 3.16
N ARG A 12 5.31 8.12 2.37
CA ARG A 12 5.63 8.60 1.03
C ARG A 12 4.44 8.45 0.08
N ALA A 13 3.71 7.35 0.16
CA ALA A 13 2.45 7.18 -0.56
C ALA A 13 1.43 8.27 -0.20
N TYR A 14 1.32 8.62 1.09
CA TYR A 14 0.48 9.71 1.55
C TYR A 14 0.90 11.08 1.01
N GLU A 15 2.19 11.36 0.93
CA GLU A 15 2.70 12.59 0.31
C GLU A 15 2.36 12.68 -1.19
N LEU A 16 2.28 11.54 -1.88
CA LEU A 16 2.03 11.45 -3.32
C LEU A 16 0.55 11.39 -3.70
N ASP A 17 -0.32 10.86 -2.83
CA ASP A 17 -1.75 10.66 -3.12
C ASP A 17 -2.67 10.65 -1.88
N GLY A 18 -2.34 11.46 -0.88
CA GLY A 18 -3.00 11.43 0.43
C GLY A 18 -4.51 11.65 0.40
N ALA A 19 -5.03 12.49 -0.50
CA ALA A 19 -6.47 12.73 -0.61
C ALA A 19 -7.24 11.47 -1.03
N THR A 20 -6.69 10.69 -1.96
CA THR A 20 -7.29 9.42 -2.40
C THR A 20 -7.20 8.39 -1.28
N LEU A 21 -6.07 8.32 -0.59
CA LEU A 21 -5.85 7.39 0.52
C LEU A 21 -6.74 7.70 1.72
N ASP A 22 -6.98 8.97 2.04
CA ASP A 22 -7.93 9.38 3.08
C ASP A 22 -9.36 9.01 2.69
N HIS A 23 -9.74 9.22 1.43
CA HIS A 23 -11.06 8.81 0.94
C HIS A 23 -11.27 7.29 1.02
N LEU A 24 -10.25 6.53 0.63
CA LEU A 24 -10.26 5.07 0.71
C LEU A 24 -10.36 4.59 2.16
N ALA A 25 -9.57 5.18 3.07
CA ALA A 25 -9.62 4.88 4.49
C ALA A 25 -11.02 5.14 5.08
N ALA A 26 -11.65 6.25 4.70
CA ALA A 26 -13.03 6.55 5.07
C ALA A 26 -14.02 5.50 4.53
N GLY A 27 -13.80 4.98 3.32
CA GLY A 27 -14.59 3.89 2.74
C GLY A 27 -14.56 2.61 3.57
N TYR A 28 -13.47 2.33 4.28
CA TYR A 28 -13.34 1.22 5.21
C TYR A 28 -13.69 1.57 6.67
N GLY A 29 -14.15 2.80 6.92
CA GLY A 29 -14.60 3.24 8.25
C GLY A 29 -13.50 3.79 9.17
N ALA A 30 -12.27 4.00 8.68
CA ALA A 30 -11.24 4.76 9.39
C ALA A 30 -11.43 6.27 9.15
N GLY A 31 -11.02 7.13 10.08
CA GLY A 31 -11.13 8.58 9.92
C GLY A 31 -10.19 9.17 8.86
N ASN A 32 -9.03 8.53 8.64
CA ASN A 32 -8.03 8.91 7.64
C ASN A 32 -7.00 7.78 7.43
N TRP A 33 -6.06 8.00 6.51
CA TRP A 33 -4.99 7.07 6.19
C TRP A 33 -4.08 6.73 7.38
N ALA A 34 -3.75 7.72 8.21
CA ALA A 34 -2.89 7.53 9.37
C ALA A 34 -3.56 6.63 10.43
N GLU A 35 -4.87 6.75 10.62
CA GLU A 35 -5.64 5.87 11.49
C GLU A 35 -5.68 4.44 10.94
N LEU A 36 -5.92 4.29 9.63
CA LEU A 36 -5.99 2.97 8.99
C LEU A 36 -4.65 2.21 9.08
N THR A 37 -3.52 2.91 8.98
CA THR A 37 -2.20 2.31 8.81
C THR A 37 -1.26 2.42 10.02
N GLY A 38 -1.57 3.26 10.99
CA GLY A 38 -0.65 3.64 12.07
C GLY A 38 -0.22 2.50 13.01
N SER A 39 -0.94 1.38 13.04
CA SER A 39 -0.66 0.22 13.89
C SER A 39 -0.27 -1.05 13.11
N LEU A 40 -0.05 -0.94 11.80
CA LEU A 40 0.25 -2.09 10.96
C LEU A 40 1.57 -2.75 11.37
N SER A 41 1.52 -4.08 11.46
CA SER A 41 2.69 -4.94 11.60
C SER A 41 2.82 -5.75 10.32
N PHE A 42 3.85 -5.45 9.52
CA PHE A 42 4.07 -6.10 8.24
C PHE A 42 4.82 -7.42 8.41
N GLU A 43 4.43 -8.41 7.62
CA GLU A 43 5.13 -9.68 7.47
C GLU A 43 5.47 -9.94 6.00
N GLY A 44 6.58 -10.62 5.75
CA GLY A 44 6.97 -11.01 4.40
C GLY A 44 6.17 -12.21 3.94
N MET A 45 5.58 -12.14 2.75
CA MET A 45 4.80 -13.20 2.14
C MET A 45 5.18 -13.39 0.67
N GLY A 46 5.22 -14.65 0.22
CA GLY A 46 5.38 -14.96 -1.20
C GLY A 46 4.06 -14.81 -1.94
N ILE A 47 4.05 -14.05 -3.04
CA ILE A 47 2.83 -13.68 -3.78
C ILE A 47 2.64 -14.51 -5.06
N GLY A 48 3.41 -15.59 -5.21
CA GLY A 48 3.45 -16.43 -6.41
C GLY A 48 4.43 -15.91 -7.46
N GLY A 49 4.77 -16.74 -8.45
CA GLY A 49 5.71 -16.36 -9.53
C GLY A 49 7.15 -16.08 -9.09
N GLY A 50 7.50 -16.35 -7.83
CA GLY A 50 8.78 -15.97 -7.23
C GLY A 50 8.81 -14.57 -6.61
N GLY A 51 7.69 -13.84 -6.65
CA GLY A 51 7.56 -12.52 -6.05
C GLY A 51 7.36 -12.55 -4.54
N MET A 52 7.76 -11.46 -3.89
CA MET A 52 7.59 -11.23 -2.45
C MET A 52 6.86 -9.90 -2.20
N ALA A 53 6.11 -9.84 -1.12
CA ALA A 53 5.50 -8.61 -0.62
C ALA A 53 5.60 -8.53 0.90
N LEU A 54 5.56 -7.31 1.42
CA LEU A 54 5.24 -7.04 2.82
C LEU A 54 3.74 -6.82 2.92
N VAL A 55 3.06 -7.62 3.72
CA VAL A 55 1.61 -7.57 3.86
C VAL A 55 1.23 -7.30 5.31
N ALA A 56 0.15 -6.54 5.52
CA ALA A 56 -0.43 -6.33 6.83
C ALA A 56 -1.95 -6.16 6.71
N GLN A 57 -2.70 -6.82 7.59
CA GLN A 57 -4.15 -6.61 7.68
C GLN A 57 -4.43 -5.40 8.58
N THR A 58 -5.27 -4.47 8.09
CA THR A 58 -5.75 -3.34 8.89
C THR A 58 -6.82 -3.81 9.89
N SER A 59 -7.01 -3.05 10.97
CA SER A 59 -8.10 -3.33 11.92
C SER A 59 -9.50 -3.11 11.31
N ALA A 60 -9.58 -2.41 10.18
CA ALA A 60 -10.82 -2.14 9.46
C ALA A 60 -11.20 -3.27 8.47
N GLY A 61 -10.31 -4.25 8.25
CA GLY A 61 -10.55 -5.38 7.35
C GLY A 61 -9.58 -5.50 6.17
N PRO A 62 -9.37 -4.47 5.32
CA PRO A 62 -8.56 -4.62 4.13
C PRO A 62 -7.10 -4.90 4.46
N TRP A 63 -6.43 -5.50 3.48
CA TRP A 63 -5.00 -5.76 3.46
C TRP A 63 -4.26 -4.61 2.78
N VAL A 64 -3.07 -4.33 3.30
CA VAL A 64 -2.09 -3.42 2.71
C VAL A 64 -0.90 -4.26 2.30
N SER A 65 -0.55 -4.19 1.01
CA SER A 65 0.56 -4.93 0.42
C SER A 65 1.58 -3.94 -0.14
N LEU A 66 2.87 -4.17 0.15
CA LEU A 66 4.00 -3.39 -0.38
C LEU A 66 4.95 -4.31 -1.13
N THR A 67 5.25 -3.99 -2.39
CA THR A 67 6.18 -4.74 -3.25
C THR A 67 7.10 -3.78 -3.99
N ASP A 68 8.26 -4.23 -4.46
CA ASP A 68 9.11 -3.45 -5.37
C ASP A 68 8.54 -3.39 -6.80
N GLY A 69 7.48 -4.18 -7.08
CA GLY A 69 6.87 -4.32 -8.41
C GLY A 69 7.51 -5.41 -9.28
N GLU A 70 8.50 -6.12 -8.76
CA GLU A 70 9.29 -7.13 -9.45
C GLU A 70 9.25 -8.46 -8.66
N THR A 71 10.38 -8.88 -8.06
CA THR A 71 10.51 -10.19 -7.40
C THR A 71 10.69 -10.11 -5.89
N ASP A 72 11.06 -8.94 -5.34
CA ASP A 72 11.47 -8.81 -3.94
C ASP A 72 10.52 -7.88 -3.14
N VAL A 73 10.76 -7.82 -1.84
CA VAL A 73 10.14 -6.78 -0.99
C VAL A 73 10.79 -5.43 -1.29
N PRO A 74 10.09 -4.30 -1.07
CA PRO A 74 10.69 -2.98 -1.26
C PRO A 74 11.95 -2.82 -0.41
N ASP A 75 12.97 -2.17 -0.98
CA ASP A 75 14.20 -1.79 -0.28
C ASP A 75 14.36 -0.27 -0.13
N SER A 76 13.43 0.50 -0.71
CA SER A 76 13.46 1.96 -0.83
C SER A 76 12.06 2.57 -0.76
N ASP A 77 11.96 3.82 -0.31
CA ASP A 77 10.71 4.58 -0.29
C ASP A 77 10.50 5.40 -1.57
N ILE A 78 11.42 5.35 -2.54
CA ILE A 78 11.26 6.02 -3.84
C ILE A 78 10.94 5.04 -4.98
N ASP A 79 11.01 3.73 -4.73
CA ASP A 79 10.74 2.66 -5.70
C ASP A 79 9.87 1.60 -5.00
N PHE A 80 8.56 1.68 -5.19
CA PHE A 80 7.60 0.77 -4.54
C PHE A 80 6.25 0.73 -5.27
N CYS A 81 5.51 -0.33 -5.02
CA CYS A 81 4.08 -0.44 -5.28
C CYS A 81 3.33 -0.62 -3.95
N LEU A 82 2.32 0.22 -3.71
CA LEU A 82 1.37 0.09 -2.62
C LEU A 82 0.05 -0.43 -3.18
N ILE A 83 -0.49 -1.48 -2.58
CA ILE A 83 -1.77 -2.08 -2.99
C ILE A 83 -2.68 -2.20 -1.77
N ILE A 84 -3.96 -1.90 -1.96
CA ILE A 84 -5.04 -2.08 -0.97
C ILE A 84 -6.05 -3.07 -1.53
N GLU A 85 -6.30 -4.13 -0.77
CA GLU A 85 -7.08 -5.28 -1.20
C GLU A 85 -8.11 -5.63 -0.12
N PRO A 86 -9.40 -5.84 -0.43
CA PRO A 86 -10.38 -6.24 0.57
C PRO A 86 -10.10 -7.66 1.11
N GLU A 87 -9.55 -8.52 0.25
CA GLU A 87 -9.07 -9.86 0.58
C GLU A 87 -7.75 -10.08 -0.17
N LEU A 88 -6.76 -10.62 0.54
CA LEU A 88 -5.40 -10.75 0.05
C LEU A 88 -5.34 -11.58 -1.24
N PHE A 89 -4.80 -11.01 -2.33
CA PHE A 89 -4.68 -11.61 -3.66
C PHE A 89 -6.00 -11.95 -4.37
N ALA A 90 -7.14 -11.45 -3.88
CA ALA A 90 -8.44 -11.66 -4.50
C ALA A 90 -8.88 -10.49 -5.43
N GLY A 91 -8.16 -9.37 -5.39
CA GLY A 91 -8.43 -8.18 -6.18
C GLY A 91 -8.02 -6.90 -5.45
N GLU A 92 -7.75 -5.85 -6.21
CA GLU A 92 -7.21 -4.60 -5.68
C GLU A 92 -8.30 -3.51 -5.74
N ASP A 93 -8.58 -2.87 -4.60
CA ASP A 93 -9.42 -1.67 -4.55
C ASP A 93 -8.63 -0.41 -4.93
N TYR A 94 -7.32 -0.43 -4.69
CA TYR A 94 -6.39 0.64 -5.06
C TYR A 94 -4.96 0.12 -5.25
N ALA A 95 -4.24 0.68 -6.21
CA ALA A 95 -2.80 0.50 -6.34
C ALA A 95 -2.09 1.81 -6.73
N LEU A 96 -0.91 2.03 -6.19
CA LEU A 96 -0.02 3.16 -6.47
C LEU A 96 1.36 2.65 -6.82
N PHE A 97 1.83 2.97 -8.02
CA PHE A 97 3.14 2.58 -8.52
C PHE A 97 4.06 3.79 -8.52
N VAL A 98 5.22 3.66 -7.85
CA VAL A 98 6.21 4.73 -7.69
C VAL A 98 7.57 4.23 -8.16
N ASN A 99 8.21 5.00 -9.03
CA ASN A 99 9.57 4.76 -9.50
C ASN A 99 10.37 6.06 -9.48
N ALA A 100 11.60 6.03 -8.97
CA ALA A 100 12.46 7.19 -8.78
C ALA A 100 11.75 8.37 -8.06
N GLY A 101 10.87 8.03 -7.11
CA GLY A 101 10.11 8.96 -6.29
C GLY A 101 8.94 9.64 -7.00
N GLN A 102 8.62 9.21 -8.23
CA GLN A 102 7.54 9.72 -9.07
C GLN A 102 6.46 8.67 -9.23
N VAL A 103 5.19 9.10 -9.27
CA VAL A 103 4.08 8.20 -9.56
C VAL A 103 4.09 7.84 -11.05
N THR A 104 4.22 6.55 -11.35
CA THR A 104 4.22 6.01 -12.72
C THR A 104 2.89 5.36 -13.10
N GLY A 105 2.06 5.01 -12.11
CA GLY A 105 0.75 4.41 -12.33
C GLY A 105 -0.15 4.52 -11.10
N ARG A 106 -1.46 4.47 -11.35
CA ARG A 106 -2.52 4.36 -10.33
C ARG A 106 -3.64 3.47 -10.83
N MET A 107 -4.19 2.63 -9.96
CA MET A 107 -5.41 1.84 -10.19
C MET A 107 -6.36 2.00 -9.01
N GLY A 108 -7.65 1.74 -9.21
CA GLY A 108 -8.69 2.00 -8.21
C GLY A 108 -9.43 3.31 -8.45
N THR A 109 -10.55 3.49 -7.77
CA THR A 109 -11.54 4.49 -8.13
C THR A 109 -11.04 5.93 -7.91
N GLN A 110 -10.96 6.69 -9.01
CA GLN A 110 -11.54 8.04 -8.96
C GLN A 110 -13.00 7.86 -8.52
N ALA A 111 -13.30 8.20 -7.28
CA ALA A 111 -14.67 8.48 -6.88
C ALA A 111 -15.17 9.64 -7.77
N GLY A 112 -15.88 9.28 -8.84
CA GLY A 112 -16.05 10.14 -10.01
C GLY A 112 -17.42 9.99 -10.68
N ARG A 113 -18.46 10.29 -9.88
CA ARG A 113 -19.88 10.59 -10.21
C ARG A 113 -20.90 9.50 -10.00
#